data_AF-A0A7C1M146-F1
#
_entry.id   AF-A0A7C1M146-F1
#
_cell.length_a   1.000
_cell.length_b   1.000
_cell.length_c   1.000
_cell.angle_alpha   90.00
_cell.angle_beta   90.00
_cell.angle_gamma   90.00
#
_symmetry.space_group_name_H-M   'P 1'
#
loop_
_entity.id
_entity.type
_entity.pdbx_description
1 polymer ?
#
loop_
_entity_poly.entity_id
_entity_poly.type
_entity_poly.pdbx_seq_one_letter_code
_entity_poly.pdbx_strand_id
1 'polypeptide(L)'
;MSEVMIILEREKFRHLKGRDINALLRENLPKVEETLKAEREEFLLEKTAKLEEKLREMTEQLDDLREFYEGALKDREFMMKERDRLRAENAELRKKVEEKKKELEKVHKS
;
A
#
# COMPACT_ATOMS: atom_id res chain seq x y z
N MET A 1 -46.31 -12.38 3.50
CA MET A 1 -46.16 -12.68 4.93
C MET A 1 -45.18 -13.84 5.02
N SER A 2 -43.96 -13.59 5.48
CA SER A 2 -42.96 -14.64 5.63
C SER A 2 -43.24 -15.39 6.94
N GLU A 3 -43.57 -16.68 6.87
CA GLU A 3 -43.66 -17.51 8.07
C GLU A 3 -42.27 -17.76 8.65
N VAL A 4 -42.07 -17.39 9.91
CA VAL A 4 -40.83 -17.68 10.65
C VAL A 4 -41.07 -18.93 11.48
N MET A 5 -40.42 -20.03 11.10
CA MET A 5 -40.53 -21.32 11.78
C MET A 5 -39.37 -21.47 12.77
N ILE A 6 -39.66 -21.44 14.07
CA ILE A 6 -38.66 -21.60 15.14
C ILE A 6 -38.64 -23.06 15.59
N ILE A 7 -37.56 -23.78 15.28
CA ILE A 7 -37.37 -25.18 15.70
C ILE A 7 -36.60 -25.19 17.01
N LEU A 8 -37.17 -25.85 18.02
CA LEU A 8 -36.59 -25.96 19.35
C LEU A 8 -36.46 -27.43 19.75
N GLU A 9 -35.43 -27.71 20.55
CA GLU A 9 -35.28 -29.02 21.19
C GLU A 9 -36.45 -29.29 22.15
N ARG A 10 -36.84 -30.56 22.23
CA ARG A 10 -38.02 -31.01 23.00
C ARG A 10 -37.98 -30.57 24.46
N GLU A 11 -36.79 -30.50 25.06
CA GLU A 11 -36.63 -30.06 26.45
C GLU A 11 -36.89 -28.57 26.60
N LYS A 12 -36.30 -27.72 25.75
CA LYS A 12 -36.52 -26.26 25.75
C LYS A 12 -37.98 -25.92 25.47
N PHE A 13 -38.64 -26.68 24.59
CA PHE A 13 -40.08 -26.52 24.34
C PHE A 13 -40.94 -26.84 25.58
N ARG A 14 -40.59 -27.87 26.37
CA ARG A 14 -41.30 -28.14 27.64
C ARG A 14 -41.21 -26.97 28.62
N HIS A 15 -40.08 -26.26 28.66
CA HIS A 15 -39.88 -25.11 29.55
C HIS A 15 -40.70 -23.88 29.14
N LEU A 16 -41.13 -23.81 27.87
CA LEU A 16 -41.99 -22.76 27.35
C LEU A 16 -43.49 -23.08 27.49
N LYS A 17 -43.82 -24.33 27.85
CA LYS A 17 -45.21 -24.79 27.94
C LYS A 17 -45.92 -24.10 29.11
N GLY A 18 -46.99 -23.36 28.82
CA GLY A 18 -47.76 -22.60 29.81
C GLY A 18 -47.30 -21.16 30.02
N ARG A 19 -46.29 -20.67 29.26
CA ARG A 19 -45.91 -19.26 29.23
C ARG A 19 -46.46 -18.56 27.99
N ASP A 20 -46.68 -17.25 28.08
CA ASP A 20 -47.00 -16.42 26.92
C ASP A 20 -45.75 -16.17 26.08
N ILE A 21 -45.64 -16.91 24.99
CA ILE A 21 -44.51 -16.84 24.04
C ILE A 21 -44.45 -15.45 23.39
N ASN A 22 -45.59 -14.81 23.10
CA ASN A 22 -45.60 -13.49 22.47
C ASN A 22 -45.04 -12.42 23.41
N ALA A 23 -45.42 -12.48 24.70
CA ALA A 23 -44.84 -11.59 25.71
C ALA A 23 -43.33 -11.80 25.85
N LEU A 24 -42.89 -13.06 25.88
CA LEU A 24 -41.48 -13.42 26.00
C LEU A 24 -40.65 -12.97 24.78
N LEU A 25 -41.18 -13.11 23.57
CA LEU A 25 -40.55 -12.58 22.36
C LEU A 25 -40.47 -11.06 22.39
N ARG A 26 -41.56 -10.36 22.74
CA ARG A 26 -41.57 -8.89 22.82
C ARG A 26 -40.60 -8.34 23.85
N GLU A 27 -40.40 -9.03 24.96
CA GLU A 27 -39.43 -8.63 25.99
C GLU A 27 -37.98 -8.84 25.55
N ASN A 28 -37.70 -9.92 24.81
CA ASN A 28 -36.34 -10.28 24.43
C ASN A 28 -35.90 -9.70 23.08
N LEU A 29 -36.83 -9.36 22.18
CA LEU A 29 -36.51 -8.78 20.87
C LEU A 29 -35.59 -7.55 20.97
N PRO A 30 -35.88 -6.56 21.85
CA PRO A 30 -35.03 -5.38 21.99
C PRO A 30 -33.62 -5.71 22.47
N LYS A 31 -33.48 -6.68 23.38
CA LYS A 31 -32.17 -7.13 23.90
C LYS A 31 -31.34 -7.77 22.78
N VAL A 32 -31.96 -8.61 21.95
CA VAL A 32 -31.30 -9.21 20.79
C VAL A 32 -30.90 -8.14 19.76
N GLU A 33 -31.78 -7.17 19.51
CA GLU A 33 -31.46 -6.06 18.61
C GLU A 33 -30.26 -5.23 19.12
N GLU A 34 -30.18 -4.99 20.43
CA GLU A 34 -29.05 -4.31 21.06
C GLU A 34 -27.76 -5.11 20.92
N THR A 35 -27.81 -6.43 21.16
CA THR A 35 -26.66 -7.32 20.92
C THR A 35 -26.20 -7.28 19.48
N LEU A 36 -27.11 -7.39 18.50
CA LEU A 36 -26.76 -7.32 17.08
C LEU A 36 -26.17 -5.97 16.67
N LYS A 37 -26.64 -4.87 17.27
CA LYS A 37 -26.06 -3.54 17.06
C LYS A 37 -24.63 -3.47 17.60
N ALA A 38 -24.39 -3.99 18.80
CA ALA A 38 -23.06 -4.03 19.39
C ALA A 38 -22.08 -4.89 18.56
N GLU A 39 -22.50 -6.09 18.14
CA GLU A 39 -21.69 -6.97 17.28
C GLU A 39 -21.36 -6.30 15.94
N ARG A 40 -22.34 -5.60 15.35
CA ARG A 40 -22.12 -4.84 14.11
C ARG A 40 -21.14 -3.70 14.32
N GLU A 41 -21.24 -2.97 15.42
CA GLU A 41 -20.35 -1.86 15.75
C GLU A 41 -18.91 -2.36 15.95
N GLU A 42 -18.73 -3.44 16.72
CA GLU A 42 -17.43 -4.08 16.94
C GLU A 42 -16.80 -4.53 15.61
N PHE A 43 -17.57 -5.20 14.75
CA PHE A 43 -17.12 -5.60 13.42
C PHE A 43 -16.69 -4.39 12.58
N LEU A 44 -17.47 -3.31 12.59
CA LEU A 44 -17.16 -2.11 11.82
C LEU A 44 -15.92 -1.38 12.35
N LEU A 45 -15.72 -1.33 13.67
CA LEU A 45 -14.53 -0.77 14.29
C LEU A 45 -13.28 -1.57 13.90
N GLU A 46 -13.34 -2.89 13.97
CA GLU A 46 -12.22 -3.75 13.55
C GLU A 46 -11.87 -3.55 12.07
N LYS A 47 -12.88 -3.43 11.20
CA LYS A 47 -12.67 -3.16 9.77
C LYS A 47 -12.07 -1.79 9.53
N THR A 48 -12.56 -0.77 10.23
CA THR A 48 -12.04 0.59 10.14
C THR A 48 -10.58 0.64 10.55
N ALA A 49 -10.23 0.04 11.70
CA ALA A 49 -8.86 0.00 12.19
C ALA A 49 -7.90 -0.65 11.19
N LYS A 50 -8.30 -1.78 10.59
CA LYS A 50 -7.51 -2.46 9.55
C LYS A 50 -7.32 -1.62 8.28
N LEU A 51 -8.34 -0.86 7.90
CA LEU A 51 -8.26 0.03 6.74
C LEU A 51 -7.37 1.24 7.02
N GLU A 52 -7.44 1.80 8.23
CA GLU A 52 -6.59 2.91 8.66
C GLU A 52 -5.11 2.51 8.74
N GLU A 53 -4.81 1.33 9.28
CA GLU A 53 -3.46 0.76 9.31
C GLU A 53 -2.90 0.61 7.88
N LYS A 54 -3.68 -0.01 6.99
CA LYS A 54 -3.27 -0.19 5.59
C LYS A 54 -3.08 1.14 4.87
N LEU A 55 -3.92 2.13 5.15
CA LEU A 55 -3.78 3.46 4.56
C LEU A 55 -2.47 4.12 5.00
N ARG A 56 -2.10 3.95 6.28
CA ARG A 56 -0.84 4.46 6.83
C ARG A 56 0.36 3.80 6.16
N GLU A 57 0.39 2.47 6.09
CA GLU A 57 1.45 1.72 5.41
C GLU A 57 1.62 2.16 3.95
N MET A 58 0.51 2.29 3.21
CA MET A 58 0.55 2.75 1.82
C MET A 58 1.08 4.18 1.69
N THR A 59 0.78 5.05 2.66
CA THR A 59 1.28 6.42 2.67
C THR A 59 2.78 6.46 2.90
N GLU A 60 3.28 5.70 3.89
CA GLU A 60 4.71 5.57 4.17
C GLU A 60 5.47 5.02 2.95
N GLN A 61 4.95 3.96 2.32
CA GLN A 61 5.55 3.41 1.10
C GLN A 61 5.60 4.40 -0.07
N LEU A 62 4.60 5.28 -0.19
CA LEU A 62 4.58 6.31 -1.22
C LEU A 62 5.61 7.40 -0.97
N ASP A 63 5.81 7.78 0.30
CA ASP A 63 6.82 8.76 0.67
C ASP A 63 8.23 8.21 0.46
N ASP A 64 8.50 6.96 0.86
CA ASP A 64 9.76 6.26 0.56
C ASP A 64 10.05 6.21 -0.95
N LEU A 65 9.01 5.90 -1.75
CA LEU A 65 9.14 5.84 -3.21
C LEU A 65 9.44 7.22 -3.82
N ARG A 66 8.84 8.29 -3.27
CA ARG A 66 9.12 9.66 -3.69
C ARG A 66 10.57 10.03 -3.39
N GLU A 67 11.05 9.79 -2.17
CA GLU A 67 12.43 10.07 -1.79
C GLU A 67 13.43 9.31 -2.68
N PHE A 68 13.17 8.03 -2.92
CA PHE A 68 13.98 7.22 -3.83
C PHE A 68 14.02 7.82 -5.24
N TYR A 69 12.87 8.22 -5.78
CA TYR A 69 12.79 8.78 -7.13
C TYR A 69 13.52 10.12 -7.24
N GLU A 70 13.38 10.99 -6.25
CA GLU A 70 14.11 12.26 -6.17
C GLU A 70 15.62 12.05 -6.10
N GLY A 71 16.08 11.08 -5.30
CA GLY A 71 17.49 10.68 -5.23
C GLY A 71 18.00 10.18 -6.58
N ALA A 72 17.27 9.26 -7.21
CA ALA A 72 17.62 8.70 -8.51
C ALA A 72 17.69 9.76 -9.62
N LEU A 73 16.83 10.78 -9.57
CA LEU A 73 16.89 11.90 -10.51
C LEU A 73 18.16 12.73 -10.32
N LYS A 74 18.52 13.08 -9.08
CA LYS A 74 19.75 13.83 -8.77
C LYS A 74 21.00 13.06 -9.24
N ASP A 75 21.05 11.77 -8.96
CA ASP A 75 22.15 10.91 -9.40
C ASP A 75 22.26 10.84 -10.92
N ARG A 76 21.11 10.70 -11.60
CA ARG A 76 21.07 10.70 -13.06
C ARG A 76 21.59 12.02 -13.65
N GLU A 77 21.15 13.15 -13.10
CA GLU A 77 21.63 14.47 -13.53
C GLU A 77 23.14 14.63 -13.32
N PHE A 78 23.64 14.21 -12.17
CA PHE A 78 25.07 14.21 -11.86
C PHE A 78 25.86 13.36 -12.87
N MET A 79 25.41 12.13 -13.12
CA MET A 79 26.05 11.21 -14.06
C MET A 79 26.03 11.74 -15.50
N MET A 80 24.95 12.42 -15.91
CA MET A 80 24.89 13.06 -17.23
C MET A 80 25.91 14.20 -17.36
N LYS A 81 26.05 15.04 -16.34
CA LYS A 81 27.06 16.12 -16.31
C LYS A 81 28.48 15.57 -16.40
N GLU A 82 28.80 14.55 -15.61
CA GLU A 82 30.13 13.91 -15.63
C GLU A 82 30.42 13.24 -16.97
N ARG A 83 29.44 12.55 -17.55
CA ARG A 83 29.57 11.96 -18.90
C ARG A 83 29.91 13.02 -19.94
N ASP A 84 29.23 14.16 -19.91
CA ASP A 84 29.42 15.22 -20.91
C ASP A 84 30.79 15.91 -20.72
N ARG A 85 31.24 16.09 -19.47
CA ARG A 85 32.61 16.54 -19.15
C ARG A 85 33.66 15.58 -19.70
N LEU A 86 33.53 14.28 -19.44
CA LEU A 86 34.45 13.26 -19.93
C LEU A 86 34.46 13.17 -21.46
N ARG A 87 33.32 13.42 -22.12
CA ARG A 87 33.26 13.49 -23.59
C ARG A 87 34.07 14.66 -24.14
N ALA A 88 33.94 15.85 -23.53
CA ALA A 88 34.71 17.02 -23.92
C ALA A 88 36.22 16.78 -23.72
N GLU A 89 36.62 16.28 -22.55
CA GLU A 89 38.02 15.98 -22.25
C GLU A 89 38.61 14.93 -23.19
N ASN A 90 37.87 13.86 -23.47
CA ASN A 90 38.31 12.85 -24.44
C ASN A 90 38.48 13.42 -25.85
N ALA A 91 37.60 14.33 -26.28
CA ALA A 91 37.71 14.97 -27.59
C ALA A 91 38.99 15.83 -27.67
N GLU A 92 39.30 16.59 -26.63
CA GLU A 92 40.54 17.36 -26.55
C GLU A 92 41.79 16.47 -26.55
N LEU A 93 41.79 15.42 -25.73
CA LEU A 93 42.92 14.49 -25.65
C LEU A 93 43.15 13.79 -26.99
N ARG A 94 42.08 13.35 -27.68
CA ARG A 94 42.19 12.79 -29.04
C ARG A 94 42.81 13.77 -30.01
N LYS A 95 42.41 15.05 -29.96
CA LYS A 95 43.00 16.09 -30.81
C LYS A 95 44.50 16.26 -30.54
N LYS A 96 44.90 16.36 -29.27
CA LYS A 96 46.31 16.47 -28.86
C LYS A 96 47.14 15.26 -29.30
N VAL A 97 46.59 14.05 -29.17
CA VAL A 97 47.26 12.82 -29.61
C VAL A 97 47.49 12.83 -31.12
N GLU A 98 46.48 13.24 -31.89
CA GLU A 98 46.59 13.24 -33.35
C GLU A 98 47.54 14.34 -33.87
N GLU A 99 47.60 15.48 -33.19
CA GLU A 99 48.62 16.51 -33.45
C GLU A 99 50.04 15.97 -33.19
N LYS A 100 50.27 15.33 -32.04
CA LYS A 100 51.57 14.72 -31.72
C LYS A 100 51.98 13.60 -32.69
N LYS A 101 51.03 12.77 -33.15
CA LYS A 101 51.31 11.75 -34.17
C LYS A 101 51.79 12.40 -35.47
N LYS A 102 51.12 13.46 -35.94
CA LYS A 102 51.51 14.20 -37.14
C LYS A 102 52.89 14.86 -37.00
N GLU A 103 53.23 15.36 -35.82
CA GLU A 103 54.56 15.90 -35.54
C GLU A 103 55.64 14.81 -35.61
N LEU A 104 55.41 13.66 -34.96
CA LEU A 104 56.34 12.52 -34.99
C LEU A 104 56.54 11.96 -36.41
N GLU A 105 55.48 11.86 -37.21
CA GLU A 105 55.57 11.43 -38.61
C GLU A 105 56.39 12.39 -39.48
N LYS A 106 56.37 13.71 -39.18
CA LYS A 106 57.21 14.69 -39.86
C LYS A 106 58.68 14.57 -39.45
N VAL A 107 58.95 14.29 -38.18
CA VAL A 107 60.32 14.12 -37.67
C VAL A 107 60.97 12.83 -38.21
N HIS A 108 60.22 11.74 -38.35
CA HIS A 108 60.75 10.46 -38.87
C HIS A 108 60.86 10.39 -40.41
N LYS A 109 60.33 11.37 -41.15
CA LYS A 109 60.43 11.46 -42.62
C LYS A 109 61.54 12.40 -43.10
N SER A 110 62.24 13.07 -42.18
CA SER A 110 63.44 13.87 -42.46
C SER A 110 64.71 13.10 -42.11
#